data_AF-A0A2N1U0E7-F1
#
_entry.id   AF-A0A2N1U0E7-F1
#
_cell.length_a   1.000
_cell.length_b   1.000
_cell.length_c   1.000
_cell.angle_alpha   90.00
_cell.angle_beta   90.00
_cell.angle_gamma   90.00
#
_symmetry.space_group_name_H-M   'P 1'
#
loop_
_entity.id
_entity.type
_entity.pdbx_description
1 polymer ?
#
loop_
_entity_poly.entity_id
_entity_poly.type
_entity_poly.pdbx_seq_one_letter_code
_entity_poly.pdbx_strand_id
1 'polypeptide(L)'
;MKVARAFVIFSAILMLFAAPAFTAERVDSDYEAVVKKVAGMTRDQQARELAQKYNLDIINITWEDTARDLGSSMGPNISDMTIQVHHGSKNNRQMTCMPVIRFPNFTDKTADIPLGKLYARVGNEKGQELKTIPLGALLEDPRPLMSNPSSWPGEGNMLLAQRDSHVLVSAQACFLPIPKGDEATFNPVIFNYQSYVGNPAVLAILVTREGTSMTIIDNQRDSVQNGGAWGQRLFFNLNGEKASLTGKRASDAAAAEPVKTQQASEPTGRPTAPAVGKTGGDNMVMLIQVPLKFKPQPRSESKGIAFEDSYSDSEAVSNVEEAVIGHGEIEGPFTEMDNQAIERDDRYPIRVTVQFYKATDNGVVSEEDIKSIKEQIDQVYADGSYVGSLVVPDDESLQ
;
A
#
# COMPACT_ATOMS: atom_id res chain seq x y z
N MET A 1 -55.53 -68.13 12.38
CA MET A 1 -54.49 -68.03 13.44
C MET A 1 -53.16 -67.70 12.80
N LYS A 2 -52.50 -66.61 13.25
CA LYS A 2 -51.06 -66.27 13.07
C LYS A 2 -50.60 -65.94 11.63
N VAL A 3 -49.89 -64.86 11.29
CA VAL A 3 -49.38 -63.63 11.94
C VAL A 3 -49.17 -62.59 10.80
N ALA A 4 -49.32 -61.32 11.15
CA ALA A 4 -49.16 -60.14 10.33
C ALA A 4 -47.77 -59.93 9.70
N ARG A 5 -47.72 -59.21 8.58
CA ARG A 5 -46.60 -58.33 8.22
C ARG A 5 -47.13 -56.96 7.85
N ALA A 6 -46.78 -55.99 8.68
CA ALA A 6 -47.06 -54.57 8.50
C ALA A 6 -46.13 -54.00 7.42
N PHE A 7 -46.69 -53.24 6.48
CA PHE A 7 -45.96 -52.29 5.66
C PHE A 7 -46.36 -50.89 6.13
N VAL A 8 -45.44 -50.20 6.79
CA VAL A 8 -45.55 -48.77 7.10
C VAL A 8 -44.81 -48.03 5.99
N ILE A 9 -45.55 -47.32 5.14
CA ILE A 9 -44.98 -46.38 4.18
C ILE A 9 -44.90 -45.02 4.90
N PHE A 10 -43.68 -44.58 5.17
CA PHE A 10 -43.41 -43.23 5.69
C PHE A 10 -43.42 -42.26 4.50
N SER A 11 -44.49 -41.50 4.32
CA SER A 11 -44.50 -40.33 3.44
C SER A 11 -43.80 -39.17 4.16
N ALA A 12 -42.56 -38.87 3.76
CA ALA A 12 -41.89 -37.64 4.15
C ALA A 12 -42.44 -36.49 3.29
N ILE A 13 -43.23 -35.61 3.90
CA ILE A 13 -43.61 -34.32 3.31
C ILE A 13 -42.37 -33.41 3.39
N LEU A 14 -41.74 -33.17 2.25
CA LEU A 14 -40.67 -32.19 2.10
C LEU A 14 -41.31 -30.80 1.99
N MET A 15 -41.36 -30.05 3.09
CA MET A 15 -41.65 -28.61 3.04
C MET A 15 -40.44 -27.90 2.43
N LEU A 16 -40.54 -27.51 1.15
CA LEU A 16 -39.65 -26.51 0.57
C LEU A 16 -39.95 -25.16 1.21
N PHE A 17 -39.10 -24.74 2.15
CA PHE A 17 -38.94 -23.32 2.43
C PHE A 17 -38.13 -22.70 1.30
N ALA A 18 -38.81 -22.02 0.38
CA ALA A 18 -38.15 -21.13 -0.56
C ALA A 18 -37.58 -19.95 0.23
N ALA A 19 -36.26 -19.96 0.44
CA ALA A 19 -35.55 -18.77 0.91
C ALA A 19 -35.67 -17.69 -0.17
N PRO A 20 -35.96 -16.43 0.19
CA PRO A 20 -35.98 -15.36 -0.80
C PRO A 20 -34.56 -15.16 -1.35
N ALA A 21 -34.41 -15.32 -2.66
CA ALA A 21 -33.24 -14.88 -3.40
C ALA A 21 -33.22 -13.34 -3.43
N PHE A 22 -32.73 -12.76 -2.35
CA PHE A 22 -32.29 -11.38 -2.28
C PHE A 22 -30.84 -11.40 -1.77
N THR A 23 -30.05 -10.39 -2.11
CA THR A 23 -28.68 -10.10 -1.62
C THR A 23 -27.50 -10.70 -2.38
N ALA A 24 -27.40 -10.47 -3.69
CA ALA A 24 -26.09 -10.46 -4.37
C ALA A 24 -25.91 -9.23 -5.27
N GLU A 25 -26.96 -8.82 -5.98
CA GLU A 25 -26.87 -7.75 -6.98
C GLU A 25 -26.90 -6.33 -6.40
N ARG A 26 -27.51 -6.14 -5.22
CA ARG A 26 -27.64 -4.82 -4.56
C ARG A 26 -26.38 -4.36 -3.82
N VAL A 27 -25.54 -5.30 -3.39
CA VAL A 27 -24.29 -5.01 -2.66
C VAL A 27 -23.23 -4.41 -3.59
N ASP A 28 -23.23 -4.80 -4.87
CA ASP A 28 -22.26 -4.32 -5.85
C ASP A 28 -22.52 -2.84 -6.22
N SER A 29 -23.79 -2.43 -6.43
CA SER A 29 -24.10 -1.03 -6.80
C SER A 29 -23.80 0.00 -5.71
N ASP A 30 -23.94 -0.39 -4.44
CA ASP A 30 -23.69 0.50 -3.31
C ASP A 30 -22.18 0.72 -3.11
N TYR A 31 -21.37 -0.34 -3.25
CA TYR A 31 -19.91 -0.23 -3.19
C TYR A 31 -19.32 0.59 -4.34
N GLU A 32 -19.83 0.41 -5.56
CA GLU A 32 -19.44 1.24 -6.72
C GLU A 32 -19.65 2.73 -6.48
N ALA A 33 -20.75 3.11 -5.81
CA ALA A 33 -21.00 4.50 -5.45
C ALA A 33 -20.00 5.01 -4.41
N VAL A 34 -19.63 4.18 -3.43
CA VAL A 34 -18.62 4.52 -2.42
C VAL A 34 -17.24 4.72 -3.08
N VAL A 35 -16.81 3.80 -3.95
CA VAL A 35 -15.55 3.91 -4.70
C VAL A 35 -15.49 5.23 -5.48
N LYS A 36 -16.57 5.58 -6.19
CA LYS A 36 -16.64 6.84 -6.95
C LYS A 36 -16.54 8.09 -6.07
N LYS A 37 -17.23 8.11 -4.94
CA LYS A 37 -17.16 9.24 -3.98
C LYS A 37 -15.74 9.42 -3.45
N VAL A 38 -15.10 8.33 -3.03
CA VAL A 38 -13.74 8.38 -2.48
C VAL A 38 -12.73 8.74 -3.56
N ALA A 39 -12.78 8.12 -4.75
CA ALA A 39 -11.92 8.50 -5.88
C ALA A 39 -12.09 9.98 -6.29
N GLY A 40 -13.32 10.50 -6.18
CA GLY A 40 -13.67 11.88 -6.51
C GLY A 40 -13.09 12.95 -5.58
N MET A 41 -12.47 12.57 -4.45
CA MET A 41 -11.86 13.52 -3.50
C MET A 41 -10.78 14.41 -4.12
N THR A 42 -10.10 13.95 -5.18
CA THR A 42 -9.10 14.75 -5.92
C THR A 42 -9.70 15.92 -6.69
N ARG A 43 -11.03 15.95 -6.86
CA ARG A 43 -11.79 17.02 -7.51
C ARG A 43 -12.73 17.74 -6.55
N ASP A 44 -12.83 17.26 -5.30
CA ASP A 44 -13.64 17.90 -4.26
C ASP A 44 -12.98 19.20 -3.81
N GLN A 45 -13.68 20.32 -4.05
CA GLN A 45 -13.14 21.64 -3.73
C GLN A 45 -12.94 21.83 -2.23
N GLN A 46 -13.89 21.37 -1.40
CA GLN A 46 -13.82 21.54 0.04
C GLN A 46 -12.68 20.72 0.64
N ALA A 47 -12.55 19.45 0.23
CA ALA A 47 -11.47 18.58 0.69
C ALA A 47 -10.09 19.17 0.33
N ARG A 48 -9.94 19.68 -0.89
CA ARG A 48 -8.69 20.29 -1.37
C ARG A 48 -8.37 21.59 -0.66
N GLU A 49 -9.36 22.46 -0.44
CA GLU A 49 -9.18 23.70 0.33
C GLU A 49 -8.77 23.40 1.77
N LEU A 50 -9.36 22.39 2.41
CA LEU A 50 -8.94 21.94 3.74
C LEU A 50 -7.49 21.41 3.74
N ALA A 51 -7.11 20.54 2.80
CA ALA A 51 -5.75 20.05 2.69
C ALA A 51 -4.72 21.18 2.49
N GLN A 52 -5.04 22.15 1.64
CA GLN A 52 -4.17 23.30 1.33
C GLN A 52 -3.90 24.16 2.56
N LYS A 53 -4.86 24.34 3.48
CA LYS A 53 -4.64 25.06 4.76
C LYS A 53 -3.51 24.45 5.60
N TYR A 54 -3.23 23.16 5.42
CA TYR A 54 -2.18 22.43 6.13
C TYR A 54 -0.95 22.15 5.25
N ASN A 55 -0.82 22.83 4.10
CA ASN A 55 0.24 22.63 3.10
C ASN A 55 0.29 21.19 2.53
N LEU A 56 -0.87 20.55 2.45
CA LEU A 56 -1.06 19.24 1.82
C LEU A 56 -1.84 19.39 0.51
N ASP A 57 -1.75 18.36 -0.33
CA ASP A 57 -2.52 18.21 -1.56
C ASP A 57 -3.17 16.82 -1.58
N ILE A 58 -4.26 16.67 -2.35
CA ILE A 58 -4.99 15.40 -2.53
C ILE A 58 -4.87 15.00 -4.01
N ILE A 59 -4.15 13.92 -4.28
CA ILE A 59 -3.74 13.52 -5.64
C ILE A 59 -3.86 12.00 -5.85
N ASN A 60 -4.01 11.58 -7.11
CA ASN A 60 -4.13 10.15 -7.47
C ASN A 60 -2.80 9.52 -7.92
N ILE A 61 -1.78 10.33 -8.19
CA ILE A 61 -0.41 9.87 -8.45
C ILE A 61 0.53 10.63 -7.56
N THR A 62 1.42 9.89 -6.93
CA THR A 62 2.49 10.41 -6.10
C THR A 62 3.81 10.21 -6.81
N TRP A 63 4.72 11.17 -6.70
CA TRP A 63 6.05 11.08 -7.26
C TRP A 63 7.03 10.66 -6.17
N GLU A 64 7.63 9.48 -6.33
CA GLU A 64 8.61 8.95 -5.40
C GLU A 64 10.00 9.07 -6.01
N ASP A 65 10.58 10.26 -5.87
CA ASP A 65 11.85 10.58 -6.49
C ASP A 65 13.03 10.10 -5.64
N THR A 66 14.08 9.66 -6.34
CA THR A 66 15.37 9.36 -5.74
C THR A 66 16.45 10.33 -6.22
N ALA A 67 16.35 10.80 -7.47
CA ALA A 67 17.25 11.80 -8.05
C ALA A 67 16.56 12.53 -9.20
N ARG A 68 15.91 13.65 -8.89
CA ARG A 68 15.23 14.50 -9.87
C ARG A 68 16.14 15.64 -10.35
N ASP A 69 16.04 16.00 -11.62
CA ASP A 69 16.73 17.18 -12.15
C ASP A 69 16.08 18.45 -11.56
N LEU A 70 16.91 19.43 -11.18
CA LEU A 70 16.44 20.68 -10.55
C LEU A 70 15.32 21.34 -11.36
N GLY A 71 14.18 21.60 -10.72
CA GLY A 71 13.01 22.24 -11.34
C GLY A 71 12.33 21.43 -12.45
N SER A 72 12.58 20.13 -12.55
CA SER A 72 12.04 19.23 -13.59
C SER A 72 11.14 18.16 -12.99
N SER A 73 10.26 17.56 -13.80
CA SER A 73 9.54 16.32 -13.45
C SER A 73 10.29 15.06 -13.89
N MET A 74 11.57 15.22 -14.26
CA MET A 74 12.40 14.17 -14.87
C MET A 74 13.69 13.99 -14.09
N GLY A 75 14.23 12.78 -14.13
CA GLY A 75 15.49 12.42 -13.50
C GLY A 75 15.65 10.89 -13.46
N PRO A 76 16.83 10.38 -13.06
CA PRO A 76 17.01 8.95 -12.85
C PRO A 76 16.30 8.44 -11.59
N ASN A 77 15.85 7.18 -11.65
CA ASN A 77 15.24 6.46 -10.55
C ASN A 77 14.08 7.21 -9.89
N ILE A 78 13.12 7.55 -10.73
CA ILE A 78 11.83 8.12 -10.36
C ILE A 78 10.77 7.06 -10.64
N SER A 79 9.88 6.88 -9.68
CA SER A 79 8.68 6.07 -9.85
C SER A 79 7.45 6.90 -9.54
N ASP A 80 6.42 6.76 -10.38
CA ASP A 80 5.08 7.18 -10.00
C ASP A 80 4.46 6.07 -9.14
N MET A 81 3.73 6.44 -8.10
CA MET A 81 3.04 5.51 -7.21
C MET A 81 1.56 5.89 -7.07
N THR A 82 0.69 4.87 -7.07
CA THR A 82 -0.74 5.00 -6.73
C THR A 82 -1.22 3.75 -5.98
N ILE A 83 -2.48 3.74 -5.56
CA ILE A 83 -3.15 2.59 -4.98
C ILE A 83 -4.42 2.30 -5.78
N GLN A 84 -4.61 1.07 -6.21
CA GLN A 84 -5.81 0.64 -6.94
C GLN A 84 -6.68 -0.24 -6.07
N VAL A 85 -7.93 0.18 -5.84
CA VAL A 85 -8.94 -0.63 -5.16
C VAL A 85 -9.72 -1.45 -6.17
N HIS A 86 -10.00 -2.69 -5.80
CA HIS A 86 -10.71 -3.67 -6.59
C HIS A 86 -12.21 -3.52 -6.33
N HIS A 87 -13.00 -3.47 -7.40
CA HIS A 87 -14.46 -3.39 -7.32
C HIS A 87 -15.11 -4.05 -8.54
N GLY A 88 -16.43 -4.05 -8.59
CA GLY A 88 -17.23 -4.74 -9.58
C GLY A 88 -17.27 -6.25 -9.40
N SER A 89 -18.14 -6.89 -10.20
CA SER A 89 -18.34 -8.33 -10.14
C SER A 89 -17.07 -9.15 -10.48
N LYS A 90 -17.03 -10.41 -10.04
CA LYS A 90 -15.95 -11.36 -10.37
C LYS A 90 -15.69 -11.51 -11.88
N ASN A 91 -16.72 -11.35 -12.71
CA ASN A 91 -16.63 -11.48 -14.16
C ASN A 91 -16.26 -10.16 -14.87
N ASN A 92 -16.35 -9.04 -14.16
CA ASN A 92 -16.04 -7.71 -14.68
C ASN A 92 -15.34 -6.89 -13.59
N ARG A 93 -14.16 -7.37 -13.17
CA ARG A 93 -13.38 -6.76 -12.10
C ARG A 93 -12.80 -5.43 -12.60
N GLN A 94 -13.09 -4.38 -11.86
CA GLN A 94 -12.61 -3.03 -12.11
C GLN A 94 -11.60 -2.61 -11.04
N MET A 95 -10.81 -1.60 -11.39
CA MET A 95 -9.71 -1.09 -10.59
C MET A 95 -9.77 0.43 -10.65
N THR A 96 -9.91 1.08 -9.50
CA THR A 96 -9.93 2.55 -9.43
C THR A 96 -8.80 3.06 -8.55
N CYS A 97 -8.09 4.09 -9.02
CA CYS A 97 -7.01 4.73 -8.28
C CYS A 97 -7.59 5.53 -7.12
N MET A 98 -7.00 5.39 -5.93
CA MET A 98 -7.47 6.04 -4.72
C MET A 98 -6.68 7.32 -4.40
N PRO A 99 -7.35 8.33 -3.80
CA PRO A 99 -6.72 9.58 -3.47
C PRO A 99 -5.71 9.41 -2.34
N VAL A 100 -4.58 10.10 -2.50
CA VAL A 100 -3.51 10.20 -1.52
C VAL A 100 -3.36 11.65 -1.10
N ILE A 101 -3.34 11.89 0.21
CA ILE A 101 -3.03 13.18 0.81
C ILE A 101 -1.59 13.22 1.31
N ARG A 102 -0.84 14.23 0.87
CA ARG A 102 0.60 14.40 1.15
C ARG A 102 1.08 15.83 0.88
N PHE A 103 2.36 16.11 1.14
CA PHE A 103 3.00 17.32 0.59
C PHE A 103 2.98 17.29 -0.94
N PRO A 104 2.83 18.44 -1.63
CA PRO A 104 2.70 18.49 -3.09
C PRO A 104 3.84 17.80 -3.84
N ASN A 105 3.51 17.06 -4.90
CA ASN A 105 4.47 16.30 -5.72
C ASN A 105 5.66 17.12 -6.23
N PHE A 106 5.43 18.39 -6.60
CA PHE A 106 6.51 19.24 -7.10
C PHE A 106 7.50 19.64 -6.02
N THR A 107 7.09 19.63 -4.74
CA THR A 107 8.03 19.87 -3.63
C THR A 107 8.83 18.62 -3.30
N ASP A 108 8.27 17.42 -3.48
CA ASP A 108 8.81 16.14 -2.99
C ASP A 108 9.58 16.28 -1.66
N LYS A 109 8.85 16.71 -0.62
CA LYS A 109 9.43 16.87 0.71
C LYS A 109 9.84 15.52 1.27
N THR A 110 11.07 15.43 1.76
CA THR A 110 11.67 14.19 2.27
C THR A 110 12.41 14.42 3.58
N ALA A 111 12.67 13.33 4.28
CA ALA A 111 13.47 13.26 5.49
C ALA A 111 14.55 12.17 5.36
N ASP A 112 15.78 12.48 5.72
CA ASP A 112 16.84 11.47 5.87
C ASP A 112 16.69 10.79 7.23
N ILE A 113 16.22 9.55 7.24
CA ILE A 113 15.99 8.80 8.49
C ILE A 113 17.08 7.74 8.67
N PRO A 114 17.75 7.66 9.84
CA PRO A 114 18.71 6.61 10.14
C PRO A 114 18.09 5.21 9.99
N LEU A 115 18.82 4.28 9.35
CA LEU A 115 18.36 2.89 9.13
C LEU A 115 17.88 2.18 10.42
N GLY A 116 18.49 2.51 11.56
CA GLY A 116 18.15 1.91 12.86
C GLY A 116 16.84 2.39 13.49
N LYS A 117 16.15 3.39 12.90
CA LYS A 117 14.83 3.85 13.35
C LYS A 117 13.67 3.15 12.61
N LEU A 118 13.97 2.46 11.51
CA LEU A 118 13.00 1.74 10.71
C LEU A 118 13.17 0.23 10.89
N TYR A 119 12.09 -0.52 10.70
CA TYR A 119 11.97 -1.91 11.09
C TYR A 119 11.00 -2.61 10.14
N ALA A 120 11.23 -3.89 9.90
CA ALA A 120 10.39 -4.73 9.07
C ALA A 120 9.90 -5.96 9.83
N ARG A 121 8.73 -6.48 9.44
CA ARG A 121 8.22 -7.77 9.87
C ARG A 121 8.62 -8.84 8.86
N VAL A 122 9.18 -9.94 9.32
CA VAL A 122 9.64 -11.06 8.48
C VAL A 122 9.19 -12.39 9.08
N GLY A 123 9.22 -13.46 8.28
CA GLY A 123 8.76 -14.80 8.62
C GLY A 123 7.62 -15.25 7.72
N ASN A 124 6.83 -14.31 7.16
CA ASN A 124 5.73 -14.57 6.24
C ASN A 124 6.20 -15.30 4.97
N GLU A 125 7.41 -15.05 4.50
CA GLU A 125 8.01 -15.67 3.33
C GLU A 125 8.25 -17.19 3.48
N LYS A 126 8.27 -17.70 4.72
CA LYS A 126 8.39 -19.13 5.07
C LYS A 126 7.20 -19.67 5.86
N GLY A 127 6.12 -18.89 6.02
CA GLY A 127 4.99 -19.24 6.89
C GLY A 127 5.39 -19.43 8.36
N GLN A 128 6.42 -18.73 8.81
CA GLN A 128 6.94 -18.77 10.18
C GLN A 128 6.33 -17.66 11.05
N GLU A 129 6.51 -17.78 12.36
CA GLU A 129 6.13 -16.73 13.30
C GLU A 129 6.84 -15.40 12.96
N LEU A 130 6.08 -14.31 12.99
CA LEU A 130 6.57 -12.99 12.61
C LEU A 130 7.60 -12.45 13.60
N LYS A 131 8.73 -11.99 13.06
CA LYS A 131 9.80 -11.32 13.81
C LYS A 131 9.96 -9.89 13.32
N THR A 132 10.29 -9.00 14.24
CA THR A 132 10.67 -7.62 13.92
C THR A 132 12.17 -7.53 13.81
N ILE A 133 12.68 -7.01 12.69
CA ILE A 133 14.11 -6.75 12.47
C ILE A 133 14.31 -5.29 12.06
N PRO A 134 15.47 -4.67 12.35
CA PRO A 134 15.80 -3.35 11.80
C PRO A 134 15.84 -3.36 10.27
N LEU A 135 15.48 -2.26 9.63
CA LEU A 135 15.52 -2.13 8.16
C LEU A 135 16.93 -2.38 7.61
N GLY A 136 17.96 -1.93 8.32
CA GLY A 136 19.35 -2.22 7.94
C GLY A 136 19.63 -3.71 7.82
N ALA A 137 19.13 -4.54 8.74
CA ALA A 137 19.34 -5.99 8.69
C ALA A 137 18.62 -6.66 7.50
N LEU A 138 17.41 -6.18 7.16
CA LEU A 138 16.70 -6.63 5.96
C LEU A 138 17.50 -6.34 4.67
N LEU A 139 18.09 -5.15 4.59
CA LEU A 139 18.83 -4.70 3.40
C LEU A 139 20.26 -5.28 3.34
N GLU A 140 20.84 -5.67 4.48
CA GLU A 140 22.17 -6.27 4.55
C GLU A 140 22.20 -7.71 4.03
N ASP A 141 21.22 -8.53 4.43
CA ASP A 141 21.11 -9.93 4.00
C ASP A 141 19.65 -10.32 3.68
N PRO A 142 19.11 -9.87 2.54
CA PRO A 142 17.72 -10.13 2.13
C PRO A 142 17.46 -11.58 1.67
N ARG A 143 18.46 -12.33 1.19
CA ARG A 143 18.24 -13.65 0.57
C ARG A 143 17.59 -14.68 1.50
N PRO A 144 17.99 -14.81 2.79
CA PRO A 144 17.30 -15.69 3.73
C PRO A 144 15.83 -15.31 3.98
N LEU A 145 15.47 -14.05 3.70
CA LEU A 145 14.14 -13.46 3.89
C LEU A 145 13.30 -13.53 2.60
N MET A 146 13.69 -14.40 1.67
CA MET A 146 12.96 -14.72 0.44
C MET A 146 12.32 -16.11 0.51
N SER A 147 11.13 -16.23 -0.06
CA SER A 147 10.44 -17.52 -0.27
C SER A 147 11.19 -18.42 -1.26
N ASN A 148 11.80 -17.84 -2.31
CA ASN A 148 12.62 -18.51 -3.31
C ASN A 148 14.00 -17.82 -3.47
N PRO A 149 14.96 -18.07 -2.56
CA PRO A 149 16.29 -17.45 -2.63
C PRO A 149 17.07 -17.77 -3.91
N SER A 150 16.82 -18.94 -4.54
CA SER A 150 17.45 -19.31 -5.82
C SER A 150 17.01 -18.42 -6.99
N SER A 151 15.92 -17.67 -6.85
CA SER A 151 15.52 -16.68 -7.86
C SER A 151 16.46 -15.48 -7.95
N TRP A 152 17.38 -15.30 -6.98
CA TRP A 152 18.43 -14.27 -7.02
C TRP A 152 19.81 -14.90 -7.21
N PRO A 153 20.19 -15.23 -8.46
CA PRO A 153 21.51 -15.78 -8.74
C PRO A 153 22.63 -14.74 -8.56
N GLY A 154 23.86 -15.23 -8.48
CA GLY A 154 25.08 -14.40 -8.40
C GLY A 154 25.62 -14.25 -6.98
N GLU A 155 26.74 -13.53 -6.85
CA GLU A 155 27.46 -13.37 -5.58
C GLU A 155 27.01 -12.11 -4.80
N GLY A 156 26.49 -11.09 -5.48
CA GLY A 156 25.95 -9.88 -4.83
C GLY A 156 24.60 -10.15 -4.16
N ASN A 157 24.59 -10.18 -2.82
CA ASN A 157 23.39 -10.42 -2.01
C ASN A 157 22.97 -9.22 -1.16
N MET A 158 23.80 -8.19 -1.06
CA MET A 158 23.56 -7.03 -0.20
C MET A 158 22.89 -5.88 -0.97
N LEU A 159 21.88 -5.25 -0.35
CA LEU A 159 21.20 -4.06 -0.87
C LEU A 159 21.70 -2.76 -0.22
N LEU A 160 22.46 -2.85 0.87
CA LEU A 160 23.18 -1.72 1.45
C LEU A 160 24.52 -1.47 0.76
N ALA A 161 24.81 -0.21 0.48
CA ALA A 161 26.16 0.25 0.14
C ALA A 161 26.89 0.77 1.38
N GLN A 162 28.22 0.83 1.35
CA GLN A 162 29.03 1.31 2.49
C GLN A 162 28.66 2.74 2.95
N ARG A 163 28.13 3.57 2.05
CA ARG A 163 27.69 4.94 2.34
C ARG A 163 26.33 5.02 3.06
N ASP A 164 25.54 3.94 3.02
CA ASP A 164 24.14 3.96 3.45
C ASP A 164 24.07 3.93 4.98
N SER A 165 23.89 5.11 5.57
CA SER A 165 23.59 5.29 7.01
C SER A 165 22.14 5.72 7.27
N HIS A 166 21.53 6.34 6.26
CA HIS A 166 20.18 6.86 6.24
C HIS A 166 19.45 6.35 5.00
N VAL A 167 18.12 6.43 5.03
CA VAL A 167 17.25 6.27 3.87
C VAL A 167 16.46 7.54 3.65
N LEU A 168 16.09 7.79 2.40
CA LEU A 168 15.33 8.96 1.99
C LEU A 168 13.84 8.65 2.17
N VAL A 169 13.16 9.36 3.07
CA VAL A 169 11.79 9.01 3.49
C VAL A 169 10.80 10.10 3.11
N SER A 170 9.65 9.69 2.58
CA SER A 170 8.44 10.52 2.46
C SER A 170 7.29 9.87 3.24
N ALA A 171 6.29 10.66 3.62
CA ALA A 171 5.08 10.15 4.26
C ALA A 171 3.81 10.73 3.63
N GLN A 172 2.78 9.90 3.60
CA GLN A 172 1.50 10.18 2.96
C GLN A 172 0.37 9.33 3.55
N ALA A 173 -0.89 9.68 3.30
CA ALA A 173 -2.05 8.88 3.68
C ALA A 173 -2.97 8.63 2.48
N CYS A 174 -3.45 7.40 2.29
CA CYS A 174 -4.42 7.03 1.25
C CYS A 174 -5.80 6.89 1.85
N PHE A 175 -6.84 7.34 1.16
CA PHE A 175 -8.22 7.02 1.54
C PHE A 175 -8.67 5.74 0.84
N LEU A 176 -9.25 4.81 1.61
CA LEU A 176 -9.83 3.56 1.13
C LEU A 176 -11.36 3.62 1.24
N PRO A 177 -12.09 3.19 0.20
CA PRO A 177 -13.54 3.12 0.18
C PRO A 177 -13.97 1.88 0.97
N ILE A 178 -14.21 2.01 2.26
CA ILE A 178 -14.58 0.88 3.13
C ILE A 178 -15.96 1.18 3.75
N PRO A 179 -17.05 0.58 3.25
CA PRO A 179 -18.34 0.59 3.94
C PRO A 179 -18.22 -0.02 5.34
N LYS A 180 -19.10 0.40 6.27
CA LYS A 180 -19.16 -0.19 7.62
C LYS A 180 -19.47 -1.69 7.55
N GLY A 181 -18.68 -2.48 8.27
CA GLY A 181 -18.80 -3.94 8.32
C GLY A 181 -18.23 -4.68 7.11
N ASP A 182 -17.51 -3.99 6.22
CA ASP A 182 -16.95 -4.54 4.98
C ASP A 182 -15.42 -4.39 4.92
N GLU A 183 -14.82 -4.84 3.82
CA GLU A 183 -13.39 -4.83 3.56
C GLU A 183 -13.07 -4.36 2.13
N ALA A 184 -12.10 -3.47 1.98
CA ALA A 184 -11.56 -3.11 0.66
C ALA A 184 -10.38 -4.01 0.30
N THR A 185 -10.35 -4.57 -0.92
CA THR A 185 -9.17 -5.23 -1.49
C THR A 185 -8.44 -4.26 -2.41
N PHE A 186 -7.12 -4.14 -2.30
CA PHE A 186 -6.33 -3.19 -3.08
C PHE A 186 -4.88 -3.63 -3.30
N ASN A 187 -4.21 -2.96 -4.24
CA ASN A 187 -2.76 -3.09 -4.44
C ASN A 187 -2.11 -1.70 -4.60
N PRO A 188 -0.94 -1.47 -3.99
CA PRO A 188 -0.03 -0.43 -4.45
C PRO A 188 0.42 -0.72 -5.89
N VAL A 189 0.58 0.32 -6.70
CA VAL A 189 1.03 0.24 -8.08
C VAL A 189 2.21 1.19 -8.28
N ILE A 190 3.27 0.68 -8.88
CA ILE A 190 4.46 1.44 -9.23
C ILE A 190 4.59 1.52 -10.75
N PHE A 191 4.78 2.73 -11.26
CA PHE A 191 5.16 2.99 -12.65
C PHE A 191 6.61 3.44 -12.66
N ASN A 192 7.51 2.51 -12.94
CA ASN A 192 8.93 2.82 -13.11
C ASN A 192 9.31 2.72 -14.59
N TYR A 193 9.51 3.86 -15.25
CA TYR A 193 9.71 3.93 -16.70
C TYR A 193 11.10 3.46 -17.17
N GLN A 194 12.02 3.18 -16.24
CA GLN A 194 13.36 2.67 -16.53
C GLN A 194 13.42 1.14 -16.50
N SER A 195 12.54 0.53 -15.72
CA SER A 195 12.37 -0.92 -15.62
C SER A 195 11.74 -1.52 -16.88
N TYR A 196 12.28 -2.66 -17.30
CA TYR A 196 11.67 -3.53 -18.30
C TYR A 196 12.08 -4.99 -18.09
N VAL A 197 11.44 -5.90 -18.82
CA VAL A 197 11.67 -7.36 -18.74
C VAL A 197 13.15 -7.71 -18.84
N GLY A 198 13.65 -8.46 -17.85
CA GLY A 198 15.05 -8.89 -17.75
C GLY A 198 16.06 -7.78 -17.39
N ASN A 199 15.59 -6.57 -17.07
CA ASN A 199 16.44 -5.42 -16.72
C ASN A 199 15.69 -4.43 -15.80
N PRO A 200 15.36 -4.84 -14.56
CA PRO A 200 14.70 -3.99 -13.59
C PRO A 200 15.63 -2.87 -13.12
N ALA A 201 15.10 -1.65 -13.01
CA ALA A 201 15.80 -0.50 -12.42
C ALA A 201 15.50 -0.35 -10.93
N VAL A 202 14.48 -1.02 -10.41
CA VAL A 202 14.04 -0.93 -9.01
C VAL A 202 13.64 -2.32 -8.49
N LEU A 203 14.07 -2.60 -7.26
CA LEU A 203 13.48 -3.62 -6.39
C LEU A 203 12.52 -2.92 -5.43
N ALA A 204 11.25 -3.31 -5.43
CA ALA A 204 10.26 -2.86 -4.48
C ALA A 204 10.16 -3.83 -3.31
N ILE A 205 10.19 -3.30 -2.08
CA ILE A 205 10.00 -4.05 -0.84
C ILE A 205 8.81 -3.46 -0.10
N LEU A 206 7.76 -4.27 0.04
CA LEU A 206 6.52 -3.92 0.72
C LEU A 206 6.57 -4.45 2.16
N VAL A 207 6.50 -3.57 3.15
CA VAL A 207 6.49 -3.94 4.58
C VAL A 207 5.15 -3.58 5.18
N THR A 208 4.43 -4.58 5.70
CA THR A 208 3.14 -4.43 6.38
C THR A 208 3.25 -4.94 7.81
N ARG A 209 2.18 -4.81 8.60
CA ARG A 209 2.10 -5.44 9.93
C ARG A 209 2.19 -6.97 9.88
N GLU A 210 1.85 -7.59 8.73
CA GLU A 210 1.78 -9.03 8.54
C GLU A 210 3.05 -9.63 7.92
N GLY A 211 4.00 -8.79 7.46
CA GLY A 211 5.23 -9.29 6.86
C GLY A 211 5.88 -8.38 5.84
N THR A 212 6.81 -8.94 5.08
CA THR A 212 7.56 -8.25 4.04
C THR A 212 7.51 -9.00 2.71
N SER A 213 7.41 -8.27 1.60
CA SER A 213 7.35 -8.84 0.24
C SER A 213 8.35 -8.13 -0.65
N MET A 214 9.13 -8.87 -1.45
CA MET A 214 10.19 -8.32 -2.31
C MET A 214 9.92 -8.66 -3.76
N THR A 215 9.82 -7.66 -4.64
CA THR A 215 9.46 -7.83 -6.04
C THR A 215 10.25 -6.88 -6.93
N ILE A 216 10.91 -7.41 -7.96
CA ILE A 216 11.52 -6.56 -8.99
C ILE A 216 10.44 -5.94 -9.88
N ILE A 217 10.67 -4.72 -10.34
CA ILE A 217 9.77 -4.05 -11.29
C ILE A 217 10.23 -4.33 -12.72
N ASP A 218 9.38 -4.95 -13.53
CA ASP A 218 9.63 -5.21 -14.96
C ASP A 218 8.53 -4.71 -15.90
N ASN A 219 7.41 -4.22 -15.33
CA ASN A 219 6.26 -3.67 -16.04
C ASN A 219 5.54 -4.64 -16.99
N GLN A 220 5.78 -5.94 -16.86
CA GLN A 220 5.10 -6.98 -17.63
C GLN A 220 4.21 -7.83 -16.74
N ARG A 221 4.77 -8.33 -15.64
CA ARG A 221 4.01 -9.13 -14.67
C ARG A 221 3.10 -8.23 -13.88
N ASP A 222 1.90 -8.73 -13.59
CA ASP A 222 0.89 -8.00 -12.83
C ASP A 222 0.63 -6.57 -13.34
N SER A 223 0.79 -6.42 -14.67
CA SER A 223 0.85 -5.12 -15.32
C SER A 223 -0.46 -4.35 -15.18
N VAL A 224 -0.29 -3.05 -15.10
CA VAL A 224 -1.35 -2.05 -15.16
C VAL A 224 -1.08 -1.20 -16.39
N GLN A 225 -2.06 -1.13 -17.28
CA GLN A 225 -2.09 -0.14 -18.34
C GLN A 225 -3.12 0.92 -17.95
N ASN A 226 -2.66 2.14 -17.73
CA ASN A 226 -3.55 3.27 -17.52
C ASN A 226 -3.18 4.40 -18.48
N GLY A 227 -4.06 4.66 -19.45
CA GLY A 227 -3.74 5.50 -20.59
C GLY A 227 -2.55 4.94 -21.36
N GLY A 228 -1.48 5.73 -21.49
CA GLY A 228 -0.24 5.32 -22.13
C GLY A 228 0.89 4.91 -21.16
N ALA A 229 0.63 4.90 -19.85
CA ALA A 229 1.60 4.46 -18.86
C ALA A 229 1.48 2.97 -18.57
N TRP A 230 2.63 2.36 -18.27
CA TRP A 230 2.75 0.97 -17.84
C TRP A 230 3.31 0.92 -16.42
N GLY A 231 2.65 0.16 -15.56
CA GLY A 231 3.07 -0.04 -14.18
C GLY A 231 2.87 -1.48 -13.75
N GLN A 232 3.17 -1.76 -12.49
CA GLN A 232 3.11 -3.09 -11.91
C GLN A 232 2.45 -3.02 -10.53
N ARG A 233 1.44 -3.88 -10.31
CA ARG A 233 0.85 -4.08 -8.99
C ARG A 233 1.81 -4.81 -8.08
N LEU A 234 1.82 -4.40 -6.82
CA LEU A 234 2.57 -5.05 -5.75
C LEU A 234 1.63 -5.88 -4.89
N PHE A 235 2.09 -7.08 -4.51
CA PHE A 235 1.34 -8.05 -3.73
C PHE A 235 2.05 -8.36 -2.43
N PHE A 236 1.30 -8.90 -1.48
CA PHE A 236 1.85 -9.51 -0.28
C PHE A 236 2.34 -10.94 -0.59
N ASN A 237 3.51 -11.30 -0.07
CA ASN A 237 4.08 -12.64 -0.12
C ASN A 237 3.60 -13.46 1.08
N LEU A 238 2.71 -14.42 0.81
CA LEU A 238 2.25 -15.41 1.76
C LEU A 238 2.93 -16.75 1.46
N ASN A 239 4.14 -16.95 1.98
CA ASN A 239 4.91 -18.19 1.84
C ASN A 239 5.10 -18.65 0.37
N GLY A 240 5.42 -17.72 -0.53
CA GLY A 240 5.60 -17.98 -1.95
C GLY A 240 4.31 -17.87 -2.79
N GLU A 241 3.17 -17.59 -2.17
CA GLU A 241 1.91 -17.28 -2.83
C GLU A 241 1.59 -15.78 -2.72
N LYS A 242 1.03 -15.18 -3.75
CA LYS A 242 0.68 -13.76 -3.76
C LYS A 242 -0.76 -13.55 -3.30
N ALA A 243 -0.97 -12.49 -2.52
CA ALA A 243 -2.28 -12.03 -2.11
C ALA A 243 -2.34 -10.49 -2.21
N SER A 244 -3.48 -9.94 -2.65
CA SER A 244 -3.72 -8.50 -2.57
C SER A 244 -3.77 -8.04 -1.11
N LEU A 245 -3.52 -6.76 -0.88
CA LEU A 245 -3.72 -6.19 0.45
C LEU A 245 -5.22 -5.98 0.69
N THR A 246 -5.59 -5.98 1.96
CA THR A 246 -6.94 -5.63 2.39
C THR A 246 -6.94 -4.54 3.45
N GLY A 247 -8.06 -3.84 3.57
CA GLY A 247 -8.28 -2.81 4.58
C GLY A 247 -9.66 -2.94 5.21
N LYS A 248 -9.71 -2.94 6.55
CA LYS A 248 -10.94 -2.88 7.34
C LYS A 248 -10.95 -1.62 8.18
N ARG A 249 -12.11 -1.08 8.50
CA ARG A 249 -12.22 0.00 9.48
C ARG A 249 -11.66 -0.44 10.83
N ALA A 250 -10.94 0.45 11.51
CA ALA A 250 -10.44 0.18 12.85
C ALA A 250 -11.57 -0.14 13.84
N SER A 251 -12.72 0.54 13.72
CA SER A 251 -13.92 0.25 14.51
C SER A 251 -14.45 -1.18 14.30
N ASP A 252 -14.50 -1.67 13.06
CA ASP A 252 -14.94 -3.03 12.73
C ASP A 252 -13.95 -4.08 13.22
N ALA A 253 -12.64 -3.83 13.07
CA ALA A 253 -11.59 -4.71 13.59
C ALA A 253 -11.64 -4.82 15.13
N ALA A 254 -11.83 -3.69 15.82
CA ALA A 254 -11.96 -3.66 17.27
C ALA A 254 -13.22 -4.39 17.78
N ALA A 255 -14.32 -4.35 17.03
CA ALA A 255 -15.54 -5.07 17.36
C ALA A 255 -15.44 -6.59 17.15
N ALA A 256 -14.55 -7.04 16.27
CA ALA A 256 -14.32 -8.46 15.97
C ALA A 256 -13.38 -9.16 16.97
N GLU A 257 -12.57 -8.41 17.72
CA GLU A 257 -11.71 -8.98 18.76
C GLU A 257 -12.55 -9.51 19.94
N PRO A 258 -12.40 -10.78 20.36
CA PRO A 258 -13.06 -11.28 21.56
C PRO A 258 -12.53 -10.51 22.78
N VAL A 259 -13.43 -10.13 23.71
CA VAL A 259 -13.10 -9.42 24.95
C VAL A 259 -12.08 -10.23 25.75
N LYS A 260 -10.79 -9.90 25.58
CA LYS A 260 -9.71 -10.43 26.44
C LYS A 260 -9.78 -9.66 27.75
N THR A 261 -10.12 -10.38 28.82
CA THR A 261 -10.04 -9.88 30.20
C THR A 261 -8.67 -9.23 30.41
N GLN A 262 -8.68 -7.98 30.87
CA GLN A 262 -7.48 -7.19 31.16
C GLN A 262 -6.51 -7.99 32.06
N GLN A 263 -5.50 -8.61 31.46
CA GLN A 263 -4.29 -8.98 32.15
C GLN A 263 -3.32 -7.81 32.01
N ALA A 264 -2.79 -7.41 33.16
CA ALA A 264 -1.92 -6.26 33.35
C ALA A 264 -0.86 -6.18 32.24
N SER A 265 -0.80 -5.02 31.61
CA SER A 265 0.24 -4.65 30.66
C SER A 265 1.61 -4.72 31.33
N GLU A 266 2.40 -5.74 30.98
CA GLU A 266 3.84 -5.68 31.19
C GLU A 266 4.43 -4.57 30.31
N PRO A 267 5.35 -3.73 30.82
CA PRO A 267 6.00 -2.70 30.01
C PRO A 267 7.10 -3.34 29.16
N THR A 268 6.73 -4.02 28.07
CA THR A 268 7.72 -4.48 27.10
C THR A 268 7.99 -3.37 26.09
N GLY A 269 9.08 -2.62 26.29
CA GLY A 269 9.65 -1.70 25.30
C GLY A 269 10.23 -2.41 24.08
N ARG A 270 9.40 -3.19 23.36
CA ARG A 270 9.74 -3.86 22.11
C ARG A 270 8.99 -3.19 20.95
N PRO A 271 9.68 -2.66 19.93
CA PRO A 271 9.02 -2.07 18.77
C PRO A 271 8.22 -3.15 18.02
N THR A 272 6.91 -2.95 17.89
CA THR A 272 6.14 -3.50 16.78
C THR A 272 6.54 -2.69 15.55
N ALA A 273 7.16 -3.31 14.55
CA ALA A 273 7.78 -2.59 13.42
C ALA A 273 6.95 -1.42 12.82
N PRO A 274 7.60 -0.36 12.31
CA PRO A 274 8.62 0.48 12.95
C PRO A 274 8.03 1.61 13.79
N ALA A 275 8.82 2.07 14.75
CA ALA A 275 8.57 3.33 15.43
C ALA A 275 8.98 4.51 14.52
N VAL A 276 8.04 4.89 13.68
CA VAL A 276 7.76 6.28 13.33
C VAL A 276 6.38 6.58 13.93
N GLY A 277 6.35 7.40 14.99
CA GLY A 277 5.15 7.71 15.78
C GLY A 277 4.76 6.64 16.80
N LYS A 278 4.59 7.02 18.06
CA LYS A 278 4.38 6.13 19.23
C LYS A 278 3.02 5.40 19.28
N THR A 279 2.30 5.25 18.17
CA THR A 279 0.96 4.64 18.13
C THR A 279 0.71 3.88 16.82
N GLY A 280 0.29 2.61 16.93
CA GLY A 280 -0.57 1.93 15.95
C GLY A 280 -0.02 1.72 14.54
N GLY A 281 0.88 0.75 14.34
CA GLY A 281 1.35 0.34 13.00
C GLY A 281 0.36 -0.50 12.19
N ASP A 282 -0.91 -0.58 12.61
CA ASP A 282 -1.90 -1.46 11.98
C ASP A 282 -2.46 -0.88 10.68
N ASN A 283 -2.35 0.44 10.50
CA ASN A 283 -2.85 1.21 9.36
C ASN A 283 -1.75 1.69 8.41
N MET A 284 -0.58 1.07 8.46
CA MET A 284 0.61 1.57 7.78
C MET A 284 1.24 0.49 6.92
N VAL A 285 1.69 0.90 5.74
CA VAL A 285 2.58 0.12 4.87
C VAL A 285 3.78 0.98 4.51
N MET A 286 4.98 0.41 4.59
CA MET A 286 6.15 1.04 3.99
C MET A 286 6.41 0.42 2.62
N LEU A 287 6.55 1.27 1.61
CA LEU A 287 7.07 0.88 0.31
C LEU A 287 8.51 1.36 0.18
N ILE A 288 9.44 0.43 0.11
CA ILE A 288 10.87 0.72 -0.03
C ILE A 288 11.26 0.43 -1.47
N GLN A 289 11.87 1.41 -2.13
CA GLN A 289 12.38 1.27 -3.49
C GLN A 289 13.91 1.29 -3.43
N VAL A 290 14.50 0.16 -3.80
CA VAL A 290 15.94 -0.02 -3.86
C VAL A 290 16.41 0.19 -5.32
N PRO A 291 17.24 1.20 -5.59
CA PRO A 291 17.84 1.42 -6.90
C PRO A 291 18.65 0.21 -7.37
N LEU A 292 18.43 -0.25 -8.60
CA LEU A 292 19.18 -1.33 -9.23
C LEU A 292 19.95 -0.83 -10.46
N LYS A 293 21.11 -1.43 -10.71
CA LYS A 293 21.87 -1.20 -11.94
C LYS A 293 21.09 -1.79 -13.10
N PHE A 294 20.88 -1.00 -14.13
CA PHE A 294 20.12 -1.39 -15.31
C PHE A 294 20.81 -0.87 -16.58
N LYS A 295 20.53 -1.51 -17.72
CA LYS A 295 20.97 -1.05 -19.04
C LYS A 295 19.98 -0.01 -19.57
N PRO A 296 20.40 1.24 -19.85
CA PRO A 296 19.52 2.25 -20.41
C PRO A 296 19.09 1.89 -21.84
N GLN A 297 17.81 2.10 -22.16
CA GLN A 297 17.30 2.08 -23.53
C GLN A 297 17.02 3.51 -24.01
N PRO A 298 17.06 3.78 -25.33
CA PRO A 298 16.61 5.05 -25.88
C PRO A 298 15.18 5.34 -25.40
N ARG A 299 14.97 6.52 -24.85
CA ARG A 299 13.69 6.93 -24.24
C ARG A 299 12.56 6.77 -25.27
N SER A 300 11.57 5.95 -24.96
CA SER A 300 10.23 6.14 -25.52
C SER A 300 9.63 7.37 -24.85
N GLU A 301 8.91 8.20 -25.60
CA GLU A 301 8.08 9.25 -25.00
C GLU A 301 7.15 8.60 -23.97
N SER A 302 7.21 9.05 -22.71
CA SER A 302 6.27 8.68 -21.68
C SER A 302 4.95 9.42 -21.96
N LYS A 303 3.88 8.67 -22.19
CA LYS A 303 2.53 9.23 -22.30
C LYS A 303 1.95 9.35 -20.90
N GLY A 304 1.15 10.40 -20.67
CA GLY A 304 0.55 10.66 -19.37
C GLY A 304 -0.41 9.56 -18.90
N ILE A 305 -0.66 9.53 -17.59
CA ILE A 305 -1.65 8.68 -16.95
C ILE A 305 -3.02 9.37 -17.04
N ALA A 306 -4.06 8.63 -17.41
CA ALA A 306 -5.42 9.13 -17.51
C ALA A 306 -6.23 8.83 -16.24
N PHE A 307 -7.16 9.73 -15.89
CA PHE A 307 -8.06 9.55 -14.74
C PHE A 307 -9.49 9.88 -15.13
N GLU A 308 -10.38 8.91 -14.91
CA GLU A 308 -11.82 9.08 -15.03
C GLU A 308 -12.45 9.17 -13.64
N ASP A 309 -12.33 10.34 -13.00
CA ASP A 309 -12.97 10.57 -11.70
C ASP A 309 -14.25 11.40 -11.87
N SER A 310 -15.39 10.82 -11.56
CA SER A 310 -16.66 11.55 -11.53
C SER A 310 -16.89 12.15 -10.15
N TYR A 311 -17.07 13.46 -10.07
CA TYR A 311 -17.42 14.16 -8.83
C TYR A 311 -18.93 14.08 -8.56
N SER A 312 -19.31 13.91 -7.29
CA SER A 312 -20.68 14.10 -6.81
C SER A 312 -20.65 14.92 -5.52
N ASP A 313 -21.44 15.99 -5.48
CA ASP A 313 -21.55 16.85 -4.30
C ASP A 313 -22.17 16.10 -3.11
N SER A 314 -21.62 16.29 -1.91
CA SER A 314 -21.94 15.49 -0.73
C SER A 314 -21.94 16.37 0.52
N GLU A 315 -23.12 16.80 0.98
CA GLU A 315 -23.30 17.52 2.27
C GLU A 315 -23.22 16.58 3.50
N ALA A 316 -22.52 15.45 3.41
CA ALA A 316 -22.45 14.46 4.48
C ALA A 316 -21.43 14.86 5.57
N VAL A 317 -21.60 14.32 6.79
CA VAL A 317 -20.60 14.44 7.85
C VAL A 317 -19.46 13.45 7.59
N SER A 318 -18.21 13.87 7.82
CA SER A 318 -17.07 12.96 7.67
C SER A 318 -17.19 11.72 8.56
N ASN A 319 -16.71 10.60 8.05
CA ASN A 319 -16.59 9.34 8.77
C ASN A 319 -15.23 8.67 8.57
N VAL A 320 -14.21 9.51 8.36
CA VAL A 320 -12.83 9.06 8.23
C VAL A 320 -12.36 8.44 9.55
N GLU A 321 -11.72 7.29 9.44
CA GLU A 321 -11.03 6.64 10.56
C GLU A 321 -9.80 5.88 10.03
N GLU A 322 -9.02 5.25 10.92
CA GLU A 322 -7.92 4.40 10.49
C GLU A 322 -8.41 3.11 9.82
N ALA A 323 -7.71 2.66 8.78
CA ALA A 323 -7.93 1.34 8.20
C ALA A 323 -6.88 0.36 8.73
N VAL A 324 -7.29 -0.76 9.32
CA VAL A 324 -6.40 -1.88 9.65
C VAL A 324 -6.09 -2.66 8.38
N ILE A 325 -4.80 -2.79 8.06
CA ILE A 325 -4.32 -3.45 6.85
C ILE A 325 -4.09 -4.94 7.09
N GLY A 326 -4.45 -5.77 6.12
CA GLY A 326 -4.14 -7.19 6.08
C GLY A 326 -3.82 -7.67 4.66
N HIS A 327 -3.91 -8.98 4.45
CA HIS A 327 -3.87 -9.60 3.14
C HIS A 327 -5.16 -10.36 2.84
N GLY A 328 -5.48 -10.47 1.56
CA GLY A 328 -6.64 -11.20 1.05
C GLY A 328 -6.35 -12.68 0.80
N GLU A 329 -7.20 -13.27 -0.05
CA GLU A 329 -7.08 -14.64 -0.53
C GLU A 329 -5.87 -14.83 -1.45
N ILE A 330 -5.42 -16.08 -1.58
CA ILE A 330 -4.33 -16.46 -2.49
C ILE A 330 -4.78 -16.29 -3.95
N GLU A 331 -3.95 -15.60 -4.74
CA GLU A 331 -4.18 -15.30 -6.16
C GLU A 331 -3.22 -16.05 -7.10
N GLY A 332 -2.34 -16.88 -6.55
CA GLY A 332 -1.38 -17.71 -7.28
C GLY A 332 0.07 -17.44 -6.85
N PRO A 333 1.06 -17.94 -7.60
CA PRO A 333 2.46 -17.89 -7.17
C PRO A 333 2.98 -16.45 -7.09
N PHE A 334 3.72 -16.17 -6.03
CA PHE A 334 4.47 -14.92 -5.86
C PHE A 334 5.79 -14.99 -6.62
N THR A 335 6.15 -13.92 -7.32
CA THR A 335 7.44 -13.86 -8.03
C THR A 335 8.34 -12.78 -7.42
N GLU A 336 9.52 -13.20 -6.96
CA GLU A 336 10.52 -12.33 -6.34
C GLU A 336 11.51 -11.79 -7.38
N MET A 337 12.73 -12.35 -7.46
CA MET A 337 13.81 -11.84 -8.31
C MET A 337 13.83 -12.46 -9.72
N ASP A 338 12.94 -13.42 -10.00
CA ASP A 338 12.72 -13.97 -11.35
C ASP A 338 13.97 -14.52 -12.06
N ASN A 339 14.88 -15.15 -11.29
CA ASN A 339 16.17 -15.64 -11.77
C ASN A 339 17.09 -14.52 -12.32
N GLN A 340 16.91 -13.29 -11.87
CA GLN A 340 17.71 -12.15 -12.30
C GLN A 340 18.80 -11.84 -11.26
N ALA A 341 20.04 -11.73 -11.74
CA ALA A 341 21.19 -11.32 -10.93
C ALA A 341 21.18 -9.80 -10.73
N ILE A 342 20.22 -9.30 -9.93
CA ILE A 342 20.10 -7.88 -9.64
C ILE A 342 21.31 -7.38 -8.85
N GLU A 343 21.67 -6.11 -9.06
CA GLU A 343 22.77 -5.44 -8.36
C GLU A 343 22.32 -4.06 -7.92
N ARG A 344 22.58 -3.70 -6.67
CA ARG A 344 22.30 -2.39 -6.07
C ARG A 344 23.04 -1.26 -6.83
N ASP A 345 22.32 -0.20 -7.22
CA ASP A 345 22.91 1.01 -7.82
C ASP A 345 23.23 2.08 -6.77
N ASP A 346 24.39 1.93 -6.14
CA ASP A 346 24.90 2.81 -5.08
C ASP A 346 25.16 4.26 -5.49
N ARG A 347 24.74 4.73 -6.67
CA ARG A 347 24.71 6.16 -6.99
C ARG A 347 23.51 6.85 -6.34
N TYR A 348 22.40 6.14 -6.17
CA TYR A 348 21.14 6.68 -5.66
C TYR A 348 20.80 6.17 -4.23
N PRO A 349 20.17 7.00 -3.37
CA PRO A 349 19.71 6.54 -2.06
C PRO A 349 18.59 5.50 -2.16
N ILE A 350 18.31 4.80 -1.07
CA ILE A 350 17.11 3.95 -0.96
C ILE A 350 15.94 4.86 -0.54
N ARG A 351 14.83 4.80 -1.28
CA ARG A 351 13.62 5.58 -1.04
C ARG A 351 12.64 4.76 -0.20
N VAL A 352 12.07 5.35 0.85
CA VAL A 352 11.02 4.74 1.67
C VAL A 352 9.81 5.66 1.68
N THR A 353 8.66 5.14 1.27
CA THR A 353 7.38 5.82 1.35
C THR A 353 6.58 5.22 2.50
N VAL A 354 6.34 6.00 3.55
CA VAL A 354 5.46 5.63 4.66
C VAL A 354 4.02 5.99 4.28
N GLN A 355 3.21 4.99 3.97
CA GLN A 355 1.81 5.16 3.57
C GLN A 355 0.89 4.76 4.73
N PHE A 356 0.16 5.72 5.27
CA PHE A 356 -0.97 5.47 6.17
C PHE A 356 -2.25 5.23 5.37
N TYR A 357 -3.21 4.53 5.97
CA TYR A 357 -4.49 4.23 5.32
C TYR A 357 -5.67 4.68 6.17
N LYS A 358 -6.56 5.44 5.55
CA LYS A 358 -7.77 5.99 6.13
C LYS A 358 -8.99 5.34 5.50
N ALA A 359 -9.91 4.82 6.29
CA ALA A 359 -11.18 4.27 5.82
C ALA A 359 -12.25 5.37 5.75
N THR A 360 -13.03 5.41 4.67
CA THR A 360 -14.25 6.23 4.54
C THR A 360 -15.23 5.55 3.60
N ASP A 361 -16.53 5.84 3.73
CA ASP A 361 -17.56 5.36 2.80
C ASP A 361 -18.28 6.49 2.06
N ASN A 362 -17.90 7.74 2.33
CA ASN A 362 -18.55 8.91 1.75
C ASN A 362 -17.57 9.89 1.09
N GLY A 363 -16.26 9.71 1.29
CA GLY A 363 -15.25 10.59 0.71
C GLY A 363 -15.23 12.00 1.30
N VAL A 364 -15.94 12.25 2.41
CA VAL A 364 -15.95 13.56 3.06
C VAL A 364 -14.90 13.62 4.15
N VAL A 365 -14.11 14.69 4.17
CA VAL A 365 -13.12 15.00 5.21
C VAL A 365 -13.53 16.25 5.98
N SER A 366 -13.34 16.22 7.29
CA SER A 366 -13.41 17.38 8.16
C SER A 366 -12.03 18.01 8.34
N GLU A 367 -11.99 19.22 8.91
CA GLU A 367 -10.71 19.85 9.27
C GLU A 367 -9.94 19.04 10.34
N GLU A 368 -10.65 18.36 11.24
CA GLU A 368 -10.05 17.49 12.26
C GLU A 368 -9.34 16.29 11.62
N ASP A 369 -9.94 15.68 10.59
CA ASP A 369 -9.32 14.57 9.85
C ASP A 369 -8.03 15.00 9.17
N ILE A 370 -8.05 16.15 8.49
CA ILE A 370 -6.88 16.70 7.81
C ILE A 370 -5.77 17.05 8.81
N LYS A 371 -6.13 17.64 9.95
CA LYS A 371 -5.18 17.95 11.01
C LYS A 371 -4.55 16.68 11.59
N SER A 372 -5.35 15.66 11.88
CA SER A 372 -4.88 14.36 12.37
C SER A 372 -3.93 13.68 11.37
N ILE A 373 -4.28 13.68 10.08
CA ILE A 373 -3.42 13.19 9.00
C ILE A 373 -2.10 13.97 8.95
N LYS A 374 -2.15 15.31 9.05
CA LYS A 374 -0.96 16.15 9.04
C LYS A 374 -0.04 15.84 10.21
N GLU A 375 -0.59 15.70 11.42
CA GLU A 375 0.16 15.33 12.62
C GLU A 375 0.84 13.96 12.46
N GLN A 376 0.13 12.98 11.90
CA GLN A 376 0.68 11.65 11.62
C GLN A 376 1.80 11.68 10.58
N ILE A 377 1.64 12.46 9.51
CA ILE A 377 2.68 12.69 8.50
C ILE A 377 3.89 13.36 9.14
N ASP A 378 3.71 14.46 9.87
CA ASP A 378 4.79 15.23 10.50
C ASP A 378 5.61 14.41 11.49
N GLN A 379 4.97 13.47 12.19
CA GLN A 379 5.64 12.59 13.11
C GLN A 379 6.73 11.72 12.42
N VAL A 380 6.59 11.45 11.12
CA VAL A 380 7.63 10.79 10.30
C VAL A 380 8.82 11.70 10.08
N TYR A 381 8.57 12.96 9.72
CA TYR A 381 9.63 13.93 9.48
C TYR A 381 10.36 14.31 10.78
N ALA A 382 9.68 14.24 11.92
CA ALA A 382 10.29 14.46 13.24
C ALA A 382 11.39 13.42 13.57
N ASP A 383 11.41 12.27 12.90
CA ASP A 383 12.46 11.26 13.05
C ASP A 383 13.66 11.48 12.12
N GLY A 384 13.57 12.43 11.19
CA GLY A 384 14.63 12.79 10.25
C GLY A 384 15.81 13.52 10.87
N SER A 385 17.02 13.17 10.44
CA SER A 385 18.24 13.94 10.70
C SER A 385 18.28 15.24 9.88
N TYR A 386 17.75 15.17 8.66
CA TYR A 386 17.62 16.28 7.72
C TYR A 386 16.25 16.21 7.07
N VAL A 387 15.60 17.36 6.87
CA VAL A 387 14.30 17.49 6.22
C VAL A 387 14.38 18.61 5.21
N GLY A 388 13.93 18.37 3.98
CA GLY A 388 14.00 19.35 2.90
C GLY A 388 13.24 18.90 1.66
N SER A 389 13.45 19.61 0.56
CA SER A 389 12.90 19.26 -0.76
C SER A 389 14.00 18.74 -1.68
N LEU A 390 13.68 17.72 -2.48
CA LEU A 390 14.57 17.23 -3.54
C LEU A 390 14.54 18.09 -4.82
N VAL A 391 13.54 18.97 -4.95
CA VAL A 391 13.18 19.59 -6.24
C VAL A 391 13.36 21.09 -6.24
N VAL A 392 13.00 21.73 -5.13
CA VAL A 392 13.03 23.17 -4.95
C VAL A 392 13.86 23.52 -3.72
N PRO A 393 14.67 24.58 -3.75
CA PRO A 393 15.34 25.06 -2.54
C PRO A 393 14.29 25.52 -1.52
N ASP A 394 14.63 25.45 -0.23
CA ASP A 394 13.82 26.08 0.80
C ASP A 394 13.77 27.58 0.51
N ASP A 395 12.56 28.12 0.36
CA ASP A 395 12.38 29.55 0.12
C ASP A 395 12.68 30.29 1.43
N GLU A 396 13.87 30.90 1.55
CA GLU A 396 14.24 31.74 2.70
C GLU A 396 13.26 32.93 2.90
N SER A 397 12.34 33.18 1.96
CA SER A 397 11.38 34.29 2.00
C SER A 397 10.03 33.98 2.66
N LEU A 398 9.81 32.76 3.17
CA LEU A 398 8.55 32.34 3.82
C LEU A 398 8.73 31.82 5.27
N GLN A 399 9.88 32.04 5.91
CA GLN A 399 9.99 32.03 7.38
C GLN A 399 9.65 33.41 7.94
#